data_AF-A0A8D5U0U6-F1
#
_entry.id   AF-A0A8D5U0U6-F1
#
_cell.length_a   1.000
_cell.length_b   1.000
_cell.length_c   1.000
_cell.angle_alpha   90.00
_cell.angle_beta   90.00
_cell.angle_gamma   90.00
#
_symmetry.space_group_name_H-M   'P 1'
#
loop_
_entity.id
_entity.type
_entity.pdbx_description
1 polymer ?
#
loop_
_entity_poly.entity_id
_entity_poly.type
_entity_poly.pdbx_seq_one_letter_code
_entity_poly.pdbx_strand_id
1 'polypeptide(L)'
;MLISKKKDKVVHISELPEVMISVLKSVIDAAVPDLPKLFGFKYYLPLPGEQAVIPYAELEEKFRDAEHAYDHFIAKLDEIVEKGIQHFSSMYKDSAFVPFFRVSYYSMVDRKNGMISGIAVDPTGDEGDPFKLRQKSAFLAPLITGKRILIANPIMGGYVYNRNSPLWALAPSEVRGYDDVSARENDIVSAYMDVITKFHEGYDKDKNFNRTLSEKYMRRGFSTLTSSLRQSGYTEDLDFEPDVIILPFRFVKKELRTSTTDILEGWNENKYYHMLLEVAKYLELEVWTIVEGYQYINDLVKKLEKKFSGKAVIVLSDTKMPKLRECKSCEEIPSSLTEYEIESDEDEYKIIRLR
;
A
#
# COMPACT_ATOMS: atom_id res chain seq x y z
N MET A 1 -20.73 20.48 17.11
CA MET A 1 -21.45 20.19 15.85
C MET A 1 -21.91 21.51 15.24
N LEU A 2 -21.29 21.95 14.16
CA LEU A 2 -21.75 23.07 13.35
C LEU A 2 -22.76 22.51 12.33
N ILE A 3 -24.06 22.69 12.60
CA ILE A 3 -25.13 22.28 11.68
C ILE A 3 -25.51 23.51 10.86
N SER A 4 -25.12 23.54 9.58
CA SER A 4 -25.67 24.47 8.60
C SER A 4 -26.87 23.82 7.89
N LYS A 5 -27.82 24.67 7.48
CA LYS A 5 -29.17 24.44 6.91
C LYS A 5 -29.46 23.05 6.33
N LYS A 6 -30.68 22.55 6.63
CA LYS A 6 -31.35 21.39 6.01
C LYS A 6 -31.23 21.44 4.47
N LYS A 7 -30.21 20.80 3.90
CA LYS A 7 -30.31 20.19 2.58
C LYS A 7 -31.27 19.00 2.70
N ASP A 8 -32.06 18.74 1.66
CA ASP A 8 -32.86 17.53 1.61
C ASP A 8 -31.94 16.33 1.82
N LYS A 9 -32.39 15.41 2.68
CA LYS A 9 -31.55 14.32 3.13
C LYS A 9 -31.51 13.27 2.02
N VAL A 10 -30.49 13.33 1.17
CA VAL A 10 -30.21 12.24 0.23
C VAL A 10 -29.87 11.00 1.03
N VAL A 11 -30.74 10.00 0.97
CA VAL A 11 -30.64 8.79 1.79
C VAL A 11 -30.06 7.61 1.03
N HIS A 12 -30.06 7.68 -0.31
CA HIS A 12 -29.59 6.62 -1.18
C HIS A 12 -28.78 7.14 -2.37
N ILE A 13 -27.78 6.37 -2.83
CA ILE A 13 -26.91 6.78 -3.94
C ILE A 13 -27.65 7.03 -5.26
N SER A 14 -28.78 6.34 -5.49
CA SER A 14 -29.59 6.48 -6.72
C SER A 14 -30.27 7.84 -6.86
N GLU A 15 -30.30 8.63 -5.78
CA GLU A 15 -30.85 9.99 -5.79
C GLU A 15 -29.79 11.02 -6.25
N LEU A 16 -28.51 10.62 -6.34
CA LEU A 16 -27.46 11.48 -6.90
C LEU A 16 -27.57 11.58 -8.42
N PRO A 17 -27.04 12.67 -9.02
CA PRO A 17 -26.90 12.77 -10.46
C PRO A 17 -26.10 11.57 -11.03
N GLU A 18 -26.53 11.04 -12.18
CA GLU A 18 -25.92 9.87 -12.83
C GLU A 18 -24.40 10.02 -13.02
N VAL A 19 -23.94 11.22 -13.39
CA VAL A 19 -22.51 11.53 -13.53
C VAL A 19 -21.73 11.43 -12.20
N MET A 20 -22.34 11.81 -11.07
CA MET A 20 -21.72 11.63 -9.74
C MET A 20 -21.73 10.15 -9.33
N ILE A 21 -22.78 9.40 -9.66
CA ILE A 21 -22.81 7.94 -9.45
C ILE A 21 -21.67 7.25 -10.21
N SER A 22 -21.45 7.65 -11.48
CA SER A 22 -20.33 7.17 -12.30
C SER A 22 -18.97 7.48 -11.68
N VAL A 23 -18.77 8.71 -11.18
CA VAL A 23 -17.54 9.10 -10.45
C VAL A 23 -17.34 8.20 -9.23
N LEU A 24 -18.34 8.08 -8.36
CA LEU A 24 -18.23 7.32 -7.11
C LEU A 24 -17.90 5.86 -7.35
N LYS A 25 -18.57 5.21 -8.30
CA LYS A 25 -18.26 3.83 -8.70
C LYS A 25 -16.83 3.69 -9.20
N SER A 26 -16.43 4.55 -10.13
CA SER A 26 -15.09 4.52 -10.73
C SER A 26 -13.98 4.73 -9.68
N VAL A 27 -14.20 5.62 -8.71
CA VAL A 27 -13.25 5.88 -7.62
C VAL A 27 -13.20 4.70 -6.64
N ILE A 28 -14.34 4.11 -6.28
CA ILE A 28 -14.40 2.95 -5.37
C ILE A 28 -13.70 1.74 -6.00
N ASP A 29 -13.92 1.48 -7.29
CA ASP A 29 -13.26 0.38 -8.00
C ASP A 29 -11.74 0.60 -8.12
N ALA A 30 -11.30 1.86 -8.18
CA ALA A 30 -9.89 2.23 -8.20
C ALA A 30 -9.19 2.12 -6.84
N ALA A 31 -9.93 1.94 -5.75
CA ALA A 31 -9.37 1.81 -4.40
C ALA A 31 -8.83 0.39 -4.15
N VAL A 32 -7.79 0.04 -4.91
CA VAL A 32 -7.09 -1.25 -4.87
C VAL A 32 -6.59 -1.55 -3.46
N PRO A 33 -6.96 -2.69 -2.85
CA PRO A 33 -6.70 -2.97 -1.44
C PRO A 33 -5.21 -3.01 -1.03
N ASP A 34 -4.31 -3.47 -1.89
CA ASP A 34 -2.90 -3.71 -1.55
C ASP A 34 -1.92 -2.68 -2.10
N LEU A 35 -2.39 -1.64 -2.81
CA LEU A 35 -1.52 -0.57 -3.30
C LEU A 35 -0.68 0.10 -2.17
N PRO A 36 -1.26 0.53 -1.03
CA PRO A 36 -0.46 1.10 0.06
C PRO A 36 0.56 0.11 0.64
N LYS A 37 0.27 -1.19 0.53
CA LYS A 37 1.07 -2.28 1.09
C LYS A 37 2.45 -2.37 0.42
N LEU A 38 2.54 -2.00 -0.86
CA LEU A 38 3.81 -1.88 -1.61
C LEU A 38 4.78 -0.89 -0.96
N PHE A 39 4.24 0.08 -0.23
CA PHE A 39 4.99 1.21 0.32
C PHE A 39 5.05 1.17 1.87
N GLY A 40 4.66 0.04 2.48
CA GLY A 40 4.64 -0.12 3.94
C GLY A 40 3.51 0.64 4.65
N PHE A 41 2.43 0.94 3.93
CA PHE A 41 1.21 1.55 4.44
C PHE A 41 0.03 0.57 4.34
N LYS A 42 -1.09 0.93 4.97
CA LYS A 42 -2.37 0.24 4.85
C LYS A 42 -3.53 1.23 4.90
N TYR A 43 -4.67 0.82 4.37
CA TYR A 43 -5.93 1.46 4.72
C TYR A 43 -6.36 0.99 6.11
N TYR A 44 -6.60 1.93 7.01
CA TYR A 44 -7.24 1.65 8.28
C TYR A 44 -8.74 1.51 8.04
N LEU A 45 -9.37 0.52 8.67
CA LEU A 45 -10.81 0.31 8.61
C LEU A 45 -11.39 0.73 9.97
N PRO A 46 -11.86 1.97 10.14
CA PRO A 46 -12.38 2.44 11.41
C PRO A 46 -13.60 1.62 11.83
N LEU A 47 -13.82 1.46 13.14
CA LEU A 47 -15.00 0.76 13.64
C LEU A 47 -16.27 1.56 13.34
N PRO A 48 -17.46 0.92 13.27
CA PRO A 48 -18.72 1.64 13.11
C PRO A 48 -18.87 2.79 14.12
N GLY A 49 -18.97 4.03 13.61
CA GLY A 49 -19.04 5.26 14.39
C GLY A 49 -17.74 6.07 14.46
N GLU A 50 -16.62 5.51 14.01
CA GLU A 50 -15.30 6.16 13.91
C GLU A 50 -14.99 6.66 12.49
N GLN A 51 -15.84 6.36 11.51
CA GLN A 51 -15.63 6.74 10.12
C GLN A 51 -15.80 8.25 9.93
N ALA A 52 -14.91 8.82 9.13
CA ALA A 52 -15.18 10.09 8.47
C ALA A 52 -16.09 9.82 7.25
N VAL A 53 -17.16 10.60 7.09
CA VAL A 53 -18.19 10.37 6.07
C VAL A 53 -18.48 11.66 5.33
N ILE A 54 -18.53 11.58 4.00
CA ILE A 54 -19.09 12.63 3.13
C ILE A 54 -20.58 12.30 2.92
N PRO A 55 -21.52 13.08 3.47
CA PRO A 55 -22.94 12.85 3.24
C PRO A 55 -23.31 13.01 1.77
N TYR A 56 -24.23 12.19 1.24
CA TYR A 56 -24.65 12.29 -0.16
C TYR A 56 -25.22 13.67 -0.53
N ALA A 57 -25.89 14.36 0.40
CA ALA A 57 -26.39 15.71 0.18
C ALA A 57 -25.27 16.74 -0.13
N GLU A 58 -24.01 16.46 0.21
CA GLU A 58 -22.86 17.30 -0.16
C GLU A 58 -22.32 17.02 -1.57
N LEU A 59 -22.74 15.91 -2.17
CA LEU A 59 -22.41 15.48 -3.54
C LEU A 59 -23.54 15.75 -4.53
N GLU A 60 -24.69 16.21 -4.03
CA GLU A 60 -25.85 16.56 -4.83
C GLU A 60 -25.71 17.99 -5.39
N GLU A 61 -25.19 18.09 -6.62
CA GLU A 61 -25.12 19.33 -7.39
C GLU A 61 -25.42 19.09 -8.88
N LYS A 62 -25.55 20.17 -9.66
CA LYS A 62 -25.68 20.07 -11.12
C LYS A 62 -24.30 20.07 -11.76
N PHE A 63 -23.88 18.93 -12.29
CA PHE A 63 -22.59 18.78 -12.95
C PHE A 63 -22.71 18.92 -14.47
N ARG A 64 -21.66 19.47 -15.09
CA ARG A 64 -21.60 19.67 -16.55
C ARG A 64 -21.20 18.38 -17.26
N ASP A 65 -20.23 17.69 -16.69
CA ASP A 65 -19.61 16.48 -17.18
C ASP A 65 -19.01 15.70 -15.99
N ALA A 66 -18.49 14.50 -16.26
CA ALA A 66 -17.92 13.62 -15.25
C ALA A 66 -16.65 14.19 -14.60
N GLU A 67 -15.88 15.01 -15.32
CA GLU A 67 -14.66 15.65 -14.80
C GLU A 67 -15.01 16.72 -13.76
N HIS A 68 -16.01 17.57 -14.03
CA HIS A 68 -16.51 18.54 -13.05
C HIS A 68 -17.05 17.83 -11.78
N ALA A 69 -17.76 16.71 -11.95
CA ALA A 69 -18.23 15.91 -10.81
C ALA A 69 -17.07 15.27 -10.03
N TYR A 70 -16.04 14.78 -10.72
CA TYR A 70 -14.83 14.23 -10.11
C TYR A 70 -14.10 15.29 -9.28
N ASP A 71 -13.83 16.46 -9.85
CA ASP A 71 -13.11 17.53 -9.16
C ASP A 71 -13.88 18.02 -7.92
N HIS A 72 -15.22 18.10 -8.00
CA HIS A 72 -16.07 18.37 -6.84
C HIS A 72 -15.95 17.30 -5.75
N PHE A 73 -16.00 16.02 -6.13
CA PHE A 73 -15.85 14.91 -5.19
C PHE A 73 -14.47 14.94 -4.50
N ILE A 74 -13.40 15.18 -5.25
CA ILE A 74 -12.05 15.29 -4.70
C ILE A 74 -11.93 16.48 -3.75
N ALA A 75 -12.51 17.63 -4.08
CA ALA A 75 -12.52 18.76 -3.16
C ALA A 75 -13.22 18.43 -1.83
N LYS A 76 -14.35 17.71 -1.89
CA LYS A 76 -15.06 17.23 -0.68
C LYS A 76 -14.25 16.20 0.09
N LEU A 77 -13.53 15.32 -0.61
CA LEU A 77 -12.62 14.38 0.01
C LEU A 77 -11.50 15.10 0.76
N ASP A 78 -10.87 16.11 0.15
CA ASP A 78 -9.77 16.87 0.74
C ASP A 78 -10.19 17.70 1.97
N GLU A 79 -11.40 18.27 1.96
CA GLU A 79 -11.99 18.93 3.14
C GLU A 79 -12.16 17.96 4.33
N ILE A 80 -12.53 16.71 4.04
CA ILE A 80 -12.66 15.66 5.06
C ILE A 80 -11.30 15.10 5.45
N VAL A 81 -10.34 14.97 4.53
CA VAL A 81 -8.97 14.52 4.79
C VAL A 81 -8.34 15.33 5.92
N GLU A 82 -8.40 16.65 5.83
CA GLU A 82 -7.77 17.53 6.83
C GLU A 82 -8.34 17.34 8.23
N LYS A 83 -9.68 17.30 8.34
CA LYS A 83 -10.38 17.10 9.63
C LYS A 83 -10.27 15.64 10.12
N GLY A 84 -10.31 14.70 9.19
CA GLY A 84 -10.26 13.27 9.39
C GLY A 84 -8.92 12.84 9.95
N ILE A 85 -7.80 13.27 9.35
CA ILE A 85 -6.45 12.95 9.84
C ILE A 85 -6.29 13.35 11.30
N GLN A 86 -6.70 14.57 11.67
CA GLN A 86 -6.62 15.02 13.07
C GLN A 86 -7.42 14.12 14.01
N HIS A 87 -8.61 13.71 13.58
CA HIS A 87 -9.45 12.77 14.33
C HIS A 87 -8.78 11.40 14.46
N PHE A 88 -8.30 10.82 13.36
CA PHE A 88 -7.65 9.51 13.34
C PHE A 88 -6.35 9.49 14.13
N SER A 89 -5.52 10.53 14.04
CA SER A 89 -4.30 10.67 14.86
C SER A 89 -4.61 10.71 16.36
N SER A 90 -5.78 11.20 16.78
CA SER A 90 -6.18 11.17 18.18
C SER A 90 -6.57 9.78 18.69
N MET A 91 -7.11 8.93 17.80
CA MET A 91 -7.53 7.56 18.10
C MET A 91 -6.37 6.57 17.97
N TYR A 92 -5.52 6.73 16.95
CA TYR A 92 -4.39 5.86 16.64
C TYR A 92 -3.07 6.60 16.89
N LYS A 93 -2.76 6.85 18.17
CA LYS A 93 -1.66 7.74 18.60
C LYS A 93 -0.26 7.32 18.13
N ASP A 94 -0.05 6.04 17.90
CA ASP A 94 1.24 5.49 17.47
C ASP A 94 1.37 5.41 15.93
N SER A 95 0.33 5.79 15.19
CA SER A 95 0.26 5.71 13.74
C SER A 95 0.47 7.06 13.07
N ALA A 96 1.16 7.05 11.94
CA ALA A 96 1.32 8.20 11.06
C ALA A 96 0.45 8.01 9.81
N PHE A 97 -0.26 9.06 9.41
CA PHE A 97 -1.22 9.03 8.31
C PHE A 97 -0.72 9.88 7.15
N VAL A 98 -0.92 9.38 5.92
CA VAL A 98 -0.69 10.13 4.70
C VAL A 98 -2.02 10.71 4.18
N PRO A 99 -2.01 11.82 3.43
CA PRO A 99 -3.23 12.48 2.96
C PRO A 99 -3.87 11.77 1.75
N PHE A 100 -4.10 10.46 1.89
CA PHE A 100 -4.80 9.63 0.92
C PHE A 100 -5.79 8.71 1.62
N PHE A 101 -6.95 8.48 1.00
CA PHE A 101 -8.04 7.74 1.59
C PHE A 101 -8.55 6.69 0.61
N ARG A 102 -8.89 5.52 1.14
CA ARG A 102 -9.78 4.60 0.46
C ARG A 102 -11.20 5.07 0.67
N VAL A 103 -12.04 4.92 -0.34
CA VAL A 103 -13.45 5.33 -0.26
C VAL A 103 -14.34 4.10 -0.38
N SER A 104 -15.46 4.11 0.34
CA SER A 104 -16.45 3.03 0.30
C SER A 104 -17.85 3.56 0.57
N TYR A 105 -18.87 2.78 0.20
CA TYR A 105 -20.26 3.13 0.55
C TYR A 105 -20.48 2.99 2.05
N TYR A 106 -21.18 3.95 2.64
CA TYR A 106 -21.50 3.97 4.06
C TYR A 106 -23.00 4.15 4.31
N SER A 107 -23.51 3.36 5.25
CA SER A 107 -24.84 3.55 5.81
C SER A 107 -24.88 3.07 7.27
N MET A 108 -25.36 3.91 8.18
CA MET A 108 -25.61 3.56 9.59
C MET A 108 -26.96 4.10 10.06
N VAL A 109 -27.60 3.43 11.01
CA VAL A 109 -28.78 3.96 11.70
C VAL A 109 -28.34 4.67 12.97
N ASP A 110 -28.43 6.01 12.99
CA ASP A 110 -28.21 6.80 14.19
C ASP A 110 -29.52 7.03 14.95
N ARG A 111 -29.49 6.86 16.28
CA ARG A 111 -30.69 6.97 17.12
C ARG A 111 -31.25 8.40 17.19
N LYS A 112 -30.43 9.43 16.96
CA LYS A 112 -30.86 10.84 17.03
C LYS A 112 -31.16 11.43 15.66
N ASN A 113 -30.41 11.03 14.63
CA ASN A 113 -30.44 11.63 13.31
C ASN A 113 -31.07 10.73 12.24
N GLY A 114 -31.50 9.51 12.59
CA GLY A 114 -32.03 8.52 11.65
C GLY A 114 -30.93 7.87 10.81
N MET A 115 -31.27 7.37 9.61
CA MET A 115 -30.28 6.76 8.72
C MET A 115 -29.28 7.80 8.20
N ILE A 116 -27.98 7.58 8.39
CA ILE A 116 -26.90 8.39 7.84
C ILE A 116 -26.31 7.58 6.69
N SER A 117 -26.34 8.13 5.48
CA SER A 117 -25.78 7.50 4.27
C SER A 117 -24.80 8.45 3.59
N GLY A 118 -23.76 7.89 2.99
CA GLY A 118 -22.74 8.68 2.30
C GLY A 118 -21.56 7.83 1.84
N ILE A 119 -20.44 8.50 1.65
CA ILE A 119 -19.16 7.89 1.33
C ILE A 119 -18.30 7.88 2.58
N ALA A 120 -17.94 6.69 3.07
CA ALA A 120 -16.92 6.54 4.10
C ALA A 120 -15.54 6.77 3.48
N VAL A 121 -14.68 7.42 4.25
CA VAL A 121 -13.28 7.64 3.87
C VAL A 121 -12.37 6.99 4.92
N ASP A 122 -11.69 5.95 4.48
CA ASP A 122 -10.78 5.11 5.25
C ASP A 122 -9.36 5.67 5.13
N PRO A 123 -8.71 6.12 6.23
CA PRO A 123 -7.43 6.80 6.15
C PRO A 123 -6.31 5.81 5.80
N THR A 124 -5.34 6.28 5.02
CA THR A 124 -4.12 5.53 4.76
C THR A 124 -3.06 5.92 5.79
N GLY A 125 -2.48 4.92 6.46
CA GLY A 125 -1.44 5.14 7.47
C GLY A 125 -0.40 4.04 7.46
N ASP A 126 0.66 4.19 8.27
CA ASP A 126 1.71 3.18 8.35
C ASP A 126 1.15 1.81 8.78
N GLU A 127 1.79 0.73 8.32
CA GLU A 127 1.28 -0.62 8.60
C GLU A 127 1.44 -1.03 10.08
N GLY A 128 2.23 -0.28 10.87
CA GLY A 128 2.56 -0.55 12.26
C GLY A 128 3.89 -1.28 12.40
N ASP A 129 3.86 -2.50 12.93
CA ASP A 129 5.07 -3.32 13.11
C ASP A 129 5.01 -4.70 12.41
N PRO A 130 4.74 -4.78 11.08
CA PRO A 130 4.62 -6.04 10.36
C PRO A 130 5.89 -6.91 10.41
N PHE A 131 7.08 -6.28 10.41
CA PHE A 131 8.36 -6.97 10.53
C PHE A 131 8.76 -7.28 11.97
N LYS A 132 7.91 -6.98 12.96
CA LYS A 132 8.11 -7.27 14.40
C LYS A 132 9.40 -6.68 14.96
N LEU A 133 9.82 -5.50 14.48
CA LEU A 133 11.05 -4.84 14.90
C LEU A 133 11.10 -4.61 16.41
N ARG A 134 9.96 -4.37 17.08
CA ARG A 134 9.92 -4.22 18.56
C ARG A 134 10.43 -5.47 19.26
N GLN A 135 9.97 -6.64 18.82
CA GLN A 135 10.39 -7.94 19.36
C GLN A 135 11.85 -8.23 19.03
N LYS A 136 12.33 -7.68 17.91
CA LYS A 136 13.67 -7.84 17.36
C LYS A 136 14.68 -6.79 17.87
N SER A 137 14.24 -5.86 18.71
CA SER A 137 15.02 -4.67 19.07
C SER A 137 16.35 -4.98 19.78
N ALA A 138 16.35 -5.95 20.71
CA ALA A 138 17.54 -6.31 21.48
C ALA A 138 18.71 -6.78 20.59
N PHE A 139 18.43 -7.47 19.49
CA PHE A 139 19.46 -7.94 18.56
C PHE A 139 19.76 -6.92 17.45
N LEU A 140 18.77 -6.15 17.01
CA LEU A 140 18.96 -5.15 15.97
C LEU A 140 19.71 -3.93 16.49
N ALA A 141 19.55 -3.58 17.76
CA ALA A 141 20.15 -2.39 18.34
C ALA A 141 21.69 -2.37 18.17
N PRO A 142 22.46 -3.43 18.47
CA PRO A 142 23.91 -3.47 18.20
C PRO A 142 24.30 -3.25 16.74
N LEU A 143 23.42 -3.61 15.79
CA LEU A 143 23.68 -3.51 14.36
C LEU A 143 23.26 -2.16 13.77
N ILE A 144 22.31 -1.46 14.41
CA ILE A 144 21.65 -0.27 13.86
C ILE A 144 22.03 1.02 14.60
N THR A 145 22.30 0.96 15.90
CA THR A 145 22.52 2.17 16.73
C THR A 145 23.66 3.03 16.17
N GLY A 146 23.37 4.28 15.88
CA GLY A 146 24.33 5.26 15.33
C GLY A 146 24.81 4.98 13.90
N LYS A 147 24.25 3.98 13.21
CA LYS A 147 24.61 3.62 11.83
C LYS A 147 23.73 4.31 10.80
N ARG A 148 24.31 4.51 9.61
CA ARG A 148 23.60 4.94 8.41
C ARG A 148 22.98 3.72 7.74
N ILE A 149 21.66 3.71 7.64
CA ILE A 149 20.87 2.56 7.20
C ILE A 149 20.28 2.81 5.81
N LEU A 150 20.48 1.87 4.89
CA LEU A 150 19.71 1.79 3.65
C LEU A 150 18.61 0.74 3.79
N ILE A 151 17.35 1.13 3.62
CA ILE A 151 16.24 0.20 3.41
C ILE A 151 16.18 -0.12 1.92
N ALA A 152 16.35 -1.40 1.56
CA ALA A 152 16.59 -1.81 0.19
C ALA A 152 15.36 -1.82 -0.73
N ASN A 153 14.16 -1.60 -0.22
CA ASN A 153 12.91 -1.49 -1.02
C ASN A 153 11.83 -0.72 -0.21
N PRO A 154 10.66 -0.38 -0.80
CA PRO A 154 9.70 0.50 -0.15
C PRO A 154 8.73 -0.17 0.83
N ILE A 155 8.74 -1.49 1.05
CA ILE A 155 7.76 -2.15 1.96
C ILE A 155 7.86 -1.74 3.42
N MET A 156 8.98 -1.12 3.82
CA MET A 156 9.17 -0.53 5.14
C MET A 156 8.97 0.99 5.15
N GLY A 157 8.40 1.55 4.09
CA GLY A 157 8.22 2.99 3.92
C GLY A 157 7.48 3.65 5.08
N GLY A 158 6.43 2.99 5.60
CA GLY A 158 5.73 3.41 6.81
C GLY A 158 6.62 3.54 8.06
N TYR A 159 7.64 2.69 8.23
CA TYR A 159 8.59 2.81 9.35
C TYR A 159 9.50 4.04 9.20
N VAL A 160 9.93 4.34 7.98
CA VAL A 160 10.79 5.50 7.71
C VAL A 160 9.98 6.79 7.85
N TYR A 161 8.75 6.79 7.32
CA TYR A 161 7.79 7.88 7.42
C TYR A 161 7.41 8.20 8.88
N ASN A 162 7.02 7.19 9.65
CA ASN A 162 6.64 7.35 11.05
C ASN A 162 7.90 7.45 11.94
N ARG A 163 8.28 8.66 12.36
CA ARG A 163 9.45 8.91 13.23
C ARG A 163 9.34 8.31 14.63
N ASN A 164 8.17 7.86 15.04
CA ASN A 164 7.95 7.13 16.30
C ASN A 164 7.96 5.60 16.09
N SER A 165 8.31 5.13 14.88
CA SER A 165 8.32 3.71 14.58
C SER A 165 9.42 2.96 15.35
N PRO A 166 9.31 1.63 15.46
CA PRO A 166 10.35 0.80 16.07
C PRO A 166 11.73 0.94 15.40
N LEU A 167 11.79 1.32 14.13
CA LEU A 167 13.06 1.54 13.43
C LEU A 167 13.81 2.74 14.02
N TRP A 168 13.11 3.85 14.25
CA TRP A 168 13.69 5.06 14.83
C TRP A 168 14.00 4.90 16.33
N ALA A 169 13.25 4.05 17.03
CA ALA A 169 13.55 3.68 18.42
C ALA A 169 14.92 2.99 18.58
N LEU A 170 15.48 2.40 17.52
CA LEU A 170 16.84 1.83 17.51
C LEU A 170 17.94 2.89 17.33
N ALA A 171 17.58 4.17 17.24
CA ALA A 171 18.48 5.31 17.11
C ALA A 171 19.54 5.17 15.98
N PRO A 172 19.14 4.87 14.73
CA PRO A 172 20.05 5.04 13.59
C PRO A 172 20.47 6.51 13.44
N SER A 173 21.66 6.76 12.89
CA SER A 173 22.12 8.13 12.64
C SER A 173 21.47 8.75 11.40
N GLU A 174 21.19 7.93 10.39
CA GLU A 174 20.47 8.31 9.17
C GLU A 174 19.77 7.07 8.61
N VAL A 175 18.57 7.25 8.06
CA VAL A 175 17.86 6.20 7.32
C VAL A 175 17.49 6.76 5.96
N ARG A 176 17.88 6.06 4.90
CA ARG A 176 17.39 6.28 3.55
C ARG A 176 16.75 5.02 3.02
N GLY A 177 15.83 5.20 2.08
CA GLY A 177 15.18 4.10 1.40
C GLY A 177 15.50 4.12 -0.09
N TYR A 178 15.52 2.94 -0.69
CA TYR A 178 15.52 2.80 -2.14
C TYR A 178 14.11 2.39 -2.58
N ASP A 179 13.61 3.07 -3.61
CA ASP A 179 12.28 2.87 -4.18
C ASP A 179 12.39 2.74 -5.69
N ASP A 180 12.29 1.51 -6.20
CA ASP A 180 12.12 1.22 -7.62
C ASP A 180 10.72 0.77 -8.00
N VAL A 181 9.83 0.66 -7.01
CA VAL A 181 8.43 0.33 -7.23
C VAL A 181 7.69 1.54 -7.80
N SER A 182 8.06 2.76 -7.41
CA SER A 182 7.52 3.99 -8.01
C SER A 182 7.63 4.02 -9.54
N ALA A 183 8.73 3.51 -10.10
CA ALA A 183 8.92 3.46 -11.56
C ALA A 183 7.95 2.49 -12.26
N ARG A 184 7.34 1.56 -11.51
CA ARG A 184 6.32 0.60 -11.99
C ARG A 184 4.90 1.17 -11.99
N GLU A 185 4.68 2.44 -11.64
CA GLU A 185 3.32 3.03 -11.52
C GLU A 185 2.45 2.72 -12.74
N ASN A 186 2.97 2.96 -13.95
CA ASN A 186 2.20 2.75 -15.18
C ASN A 186 1.79 1.29 -15.39
N ASP A 187 2.66 0.35 -15.08
CA ASP A 187 2.38 -1.07 -15.23
C ASP A 187 1.30 -1.51 -14.23
N ILE A 188 1.44 -1.07 -12.98
CA ILE A 188 0.50 -1.42 -11.91
C ILE A 188 -0.88 -0.84 -12.20
N VAL A 189 -0.95 0.46 -12.53
CA VAL A 189 -2.21 1.13 -12.86
C VAL A 189 -2.87 0.45 -14.05
N SER A 190 -2.11 0.20 -15.13
CA SER A 190 -2.65 -0.43 -16.34
C SER A 190 -3.17 -1.84 -16.07
N ALA A 191 -2.44 -2.65 -15.30
CA ALA A 191 -2.85 -4.01 -14.97
C ALA A 191 -4.19 -4.05 -14.22
N TYR A 192 -4.36 -3.21 -13.19
CA TYR A 192 -5.65 -3.13 -12.48
C TYR A 192 -6.77 -2.62 -13.38
N MET A 193 -6.51 -1.58 -14.17
CA MET A 193 -7.54 -1.04 -15.06
C MET A 193 -7.99 -2.07 -16.11
N ASP A 194 -7.08 -2.89 -16.61
CA ASP A 194 -7.43 -3.94 -17.58
C ASP A 194 -8.32 -5.01 -16.96
N VAL A 195 -8.03 -5.42 -15.72
CA VAL A 195 -8.89 -6.39 -15.01
C VAL A 195 -10.25 -5.77 -14.65
N ILE A 196 -10.27 -4.53 -14.15
CA ILE A 196 -11.52 -3.82 -13.81
C ILE A 196 -12.37 -3.60 -15.06
N THR A 197 -11.75 -3.23 -16.19
CA THR A 197 -12.46 -3.06 -17.47
C THR A 197 -13.09 -4.39 -17.91
N LYS A 198 -12.33 -5.49 -17.89
CA LYS A 198 -12.85 -6.83 -18.23
C LYS A 198 -14.00 -7.26 -17.31
N PHE A 199 -13.92 -6.93 -16.03
CA PHE A 199 -15.00 -7.19 -15.07
C PHE A 199 -16.29 -6.47 -15.48
N HIS A 200 -16.21 -5.17 -15.75
CA HIS A 200 -17.37 -4.36 -16.11
C HIS A 200 -17.98 -4.74 -17.47
N GLU A 201 -17.14 -5.05 -18.46
CA GLU A 201 -17.57 -5.51 -19.78
C GLU A 201 -18.24 -6.89 -19.74
N GLY A 202 -17.72 -7.81 -18.92
CA GLY A 202 -18.17 -9.20 -18.88
C GLY A 202 -19.30 -9.49 -17.90
N TYR A 203 -19.34 -8.80 -16.76
CA TYR A 203 -20.14 -9.21 -15.60
C TYR A 203 -21.11 -8.13 -15.12
N ASP A 204 -20.67 -6.87 -14.99
CA ASP A 204 -21.49 -5.84 -14.35
C ASP A 204 -22.61 -5.29 -15.28
N LYS A 205 -22.45 -5.33 -16.61
CA LYS A 205 -23.37 -4.69 -17.60
C LYS A 205 -23.70 -3.22 -17.31
N ASP A 206 -23.10 -2.64 -16.28
CA ASP A 206 -23.26 -1.29 -15.82
C ASP A 206 -22.41 -0.38 -16.70
N LYS A 207 -23.06 0.60 -17.32
CA LYS A 207 -22.40 1.53 -18.26
C LYS A 207 -21.71 2.70 -17.55
N ASN A 208 -21.78 2.74 -16.22
CA ASN A 208 -21.32 3.87 -15.42
C ASN A 208 -19.84 3.80 -15.02
N PHE A 209 -19.15 2.70 -15.29
CA PHE A 209 -17.71 2.62 -15.09
C PHE A 209 -16.96 3.57 -16.04
N ASN A 210 -16.07 4.39 -15.49
CA ASN A 210 -15.22 5.30 -16.25
C ASN A 210 -13.75 5.04 -15.93
N ARG A 211 -13.08 4.32 -16.83
CA ARG A 211 -11.65 3.98 -16.72
C ARG A 211 -10.76 5.19 -16.47
N THR A 212 -10.98 6.30 -17.18
CA THR A 212 -10.14 7.50 -17.04
C THR A 212 -10.22 8.09 -15.62
N LEU A 213 -11.41 8.09 -15.01
CA LEU A 213 -11.57 8.57 -13.63
C LEU A 213 -10.94 7.60 -12.62
N SER A 214 -11.06 6.29 -12.85
CA SER A 214 -10.40 5.28 -12.03
C SER A 214 -8.88 5.39 -12.09
N GLU A 215 -8.31 5.55 -13.29
CA GLU A 215 -6.88 5.83 -13.49
C GLU A 215 -6.45 7.09 -12.75
N LYS A 216 -7.19 8.19 -12.93
CA LYS A 216 -6.88 9.47 -12.27
C LYS A 216 -6.85 9.32 -10.75
N TYR A 217 -7.79 8.59 -10.16
CA TYR A 217 -7.83 8.35 -8.72
C TYR A 217 -6.70 7.45 -8.22
N MET A 218 -6.41 6.35 -8.92
CA MET A 218 -5.33 5.44 -8.54
C MET A 218 -3.96 6.14 -8.61
N ARG A 219 -3.73 6.93 -9.66
CA ARG A 219 -2.50 7.74 -9.81
C ARG A 219 -2.37 8.81 -8.73
N ARG A 220 -3.47 9.41 -8.29
CA ARG A 220 -3.48 10.29 -7.11
C ARG A 220 -2.97 9.54 -5.86
N GLY A 221 -3.41 8.30 -5.65
CA GLY A 221 -2.93 7.44 -4.56
C GLY A 221 -1.44 7.16 -4.63
N PHE A 222 -0.95 6.71 -5.79
CA PHE A 222 0.48 6.52 -6.05
C PHE A 222 1.27 7.81 -5.76
N SER A 223 0.92 8.92 -6.41
CA SER A 223 1.61 10.19 -6.26
C SER A 223 1.68 10.65 -4.81
N THR A 224 0.61 10.45 -4.03
CA THR A 224 0.59 10.83 -2.61
C THR A 224 1.52 9.96 -1.76
N LEU A 225 1.49 8.64 -1.97
CA LEU A 225 2.34 7.67 -1.25
C LEU A 225 3.82 7.90 -1.57
N THR A 226 4.17 7.98 -2.86
CA THR A 226 5.56 8.11 -3.32
C THR A 226 6.13 9.47 -2.97
N SER A 227 5.34 10.55 -3.04
CA SER A 227 5.76 11.87 -2.55
C SER A 227 6.05 11.87 -1.05
N SER A 228 5.21 11.20 -0.25
CA SER A 228 5.40 11.07 1.20
C SER A 228 6.68 10.28 1.54
N LEU A 229 6.97 9.23 0.77
CA LEU A 229 8.20 8.46 0.91
C LEU A 229 9.45 9.25 0.52
N ARG A 230 9.41 9.96 -0.61
CA ARG A 230 10.53 10.80 -1.06
C ARG A 230 10.89 11.87 -0.03
N GLN A 231 9.89 12.54 0.55
CA GLN A 231 10.08 13.48 1.65
C GLN A 231 10.69 12.83 2.91
N SER A 232 10.49 11.52 3.09
CA SER A 232 11.01 10.76 4.23
C SER A 232 12.42 10.21 4.02
N GLY A 233 12.98 10.35 2.81
CA GLY A 233 14.34 9.91 2.47
C GLY A 233 14.42 8.72 1.50
N TYR A 234 13.32 8.37 0.82
CA TYR A 234 13.36 7.40 -0.27
C TYR A 234 13.81 8.04 -1.60
N THR A 235 14.54 7.28 -2.40
CA THR A 235 15.03 7.69 -3.72
C THR A 235 15.11 6.49 -4.68
N GLU A 236 15.07 6.78 -5.97
CA GLU A 236 15.31 5.79 -7.04
C GLU A 236 16.81 5.52 -7.27
N ASP A 237 17.69 6.34 -6.67
CA ASP A 237 19.13 6.26 -6.85
C ASP A 237 19.85 5.61 -5.66
N LEU A 238 20.79 4.71 -5.95
CA LEU A 238 21.63 4.06 -4.94
C LEU A 238 22.93 4.82 -4.68
N ASP A 239 22.86 6.12 -4.47
CA ASP A 239 24.05 6.99 -4.24
C ASP A 239 24.35 7.24 -2.76
N PHE A 240 23.50 6.72 -1.88
CA PHE A 240 23.75 6.70 -0.46
C PHE A 240 24.79 5.64 -0.10
N GLU A 241 25.75 5.98 0.75
CA GLU A 241 26.78 5.05 1.26
C GLU A 241 26.38 4.53 2.65
N PRO A 242 25.65 3.40 2.76
CA PRO A 242 25.22 2.88 4.06
C PRO A 242 26.35 2.19 4.82
N ASP A 243 26.20 2.18 6.15
CA ASP A 243 26.99 1.29 7.00
C ASP A 243 26.35 -0.10 7.05
N VAL A 244 25.01 -0.17 7.00
CA VAL A 244 24.20 -1.39 7.02
C VAL A 244 23.05 -1.28 6.03
N ILE A 245 22.80 -2.37 5.30
CA ILE A 245 21.62 -2.49 4.43
C ILE A 245 20.60 -3.37 5.14
N ILE A 246 19.34 -2.94 5.17
CA ILE A 246 18.21 -3.76 5.57
C ILE A 246 17.46 -4.15 4.30
N LEU A 247 17.38 -5.45 4.05
CA LEU A 247 16.55 -6.01 3.00
C LEU A 247 15.28 -6.58 3.62
N PRO A 248 14.18 -5.81 3.65
CA PRO A 248 12.93 -6.35 4.10
C PRO A 248 12.30 -7.20 2.99
N PHE A 249 11.59 -8.26 3.38
CA PHE A 249 10.96 -9.19 2.47
C PHE A 249 9.69 -9.77 3.12
N ARG A 250 8.58 -9.84 2.37
CA ARG A 250 7.36 -10.51 2.85
C ARG A 250 7.27 -11.92 2.29
N PHE A 251 6.96 -12.88 3.15
CA PHE A 251 6.85 -14.26 2.71
C PHE A 251 5.63 -14.45 1.78
N VAL A 252 5.89 -14.95 0.57
CA VAL A 252 4.83 -15.24 -0.41
C VAL A 252 4.42 -16.69 -0.24
N LYS A 253 3.12 -16.91 0.00
CA LYS A 253 2.54 -18.26 0.10
C LYS A 253 2.79 -19.03 -1.20
N LYS A 254 3.03 -20.34 -1.10
CA LYS A 254 3.45 -21.17 -2.25
C LYS A 254 2.50 -21.03 -3.45
N GLU A 255 1.20 -20.99 -3.20
CA GLU A 255 0.15 -20.86 -4.19
C GLU A 255 0.08 -19.48 -4.87
N LEU A 256 0.69 -18.44 -4.28
CA LEU A 256 0.72 -17.06 -4.82
C LEU A 256 2.06 -16.72 -5.49
N ARG A 257 3.05 -17.60 -5.44
CA ARG A 257 4.37 -17.35 -6.03
C ARG A 257 4.26 -17.32 -7.55
N THR A 258 4.98 -16.37 -8.15
CA THR A 258 5.15 -16.22 -9.60
C THR A 258 6.63 -16.22 -9.96
N SER A 259 6.96 -16.66 -11.18
CA SER A 259 8.33 -16.61 -11.73
C SER A 259 8.60 -15.34 -12.55
N THR A 260 7.57 -14.53 -12.79
CA THR A 260 7.64 -13.29 -13.58
C THR A 260 7.41 -12.07 -12.68
N THR A 261 7.92 -10.93 -13.13
CA THR A 261 7.67 -9.60 -12.56
C THR A 261 6.63 -8.81 -13.38
N ASP A 262 6.17 -9.37 -14.51
CA ASP A 262 5.02 -8.86 -15.27
C ASP A 262 3.72 -9.21 -14.51
N ILE A 263 2.91 -8.19 -14.27
CA ILE A 263 1.75 -8.28 -13.38
C ILE A 263 0.62 -9.08 -14.03
N LEU A 264 0.37 -8.82 -15.32
CA LEU A 264 -0.71 -9.49 -16.03
C LEU A 264 -0.35 -10.95 -16.32
N GLU A 265 0.88 -11.23 -16.73
CA GLU A 265 1.39 -12.60 -16.87
C GLU A 265 1.31 -13.34 -15.53
N GLY A 266 1.81 -12.73 -14.44
CA GLY A 266 1.79 -13.34 -13.11
C GLY A 266 0.38 -13.68 -12.61
N TRP A 267 -0.61 -12.82 -12.83
CA TRP A 267 -2.00 -13.13 -12.50
C TRP A 267 -2.64 -14.19 -13.40
N ASN A 268 -2.28 -14.26 -14.69
CA ASN A 268 -2.86 -15.22 -15.62
C ASN A 268 -2.27 -16.63 -15.48
N GLU A 269 -0.95 -16.76 -15.24
CA GLU A 269 -0.27 -18.05 -15.13
C GLU A 269 -0.47 -18.70 -13.76
N ASN A 270 -0.66 -17.89 -12.72
CA ASN A 270 -0.90 -18.39 -11.38
C ASN A 270 -2.34 -18.92 -11.25
N LYS A 271 -2.48 -20.21 -10.92
CA LYS A 271 -3.80 -20.88 -10.80
C LYS A 271 -4.76 -20.21 -9.82
N TYR A 272 -4.26 -19.66 -8.72
CA TYR A 272 -5.11 -19.01 -7.72
C TYR A 272 -5.66 -17.69 -8.26
N TYR A 273 -4.79 -16.83 -8.81
CA TYR A 273 -5.22 -15.58 -9.42
C TYR A 273 -6.10 -15.79 -10.65
N HIS A 274 -5.78 -16.79 -11.48
CA HIS A 274 -6.60 -17.16 -12.63
C HIS A 274 -8.02 -17.54 -12.20
N MET A 275 -8.16 -18.35 -11.14
CA MET A 275 -9.46 -18.68 -10.57
C MET A 275 -10.21 -17.41 -10.11
N LEU A 276 -9.55 -16.47 -9.43
CA LEU A 276 -10.18 -15.20 -9.01
C LEU A 276 -10.67 -14.38 -10.21
N LEU A 277 -9.90 -14.35 -11.30
CA LEU A 277 -10.29 -13.68 -12.55
C LEU A 277 -11.53 -14.33 -13.18
N GLU A 278 -11.58 -15.67 -13.26
CA GLU A 278 -12.73 -16.40 -13.83
C GLU A 278 -14.04 -16.16 -13.07
N VAL A 279 -13.97 -16.04 -11.74
CA VAL A 279 -15.14 -15.79 -10.88
C VAL A 279 -15.34 -14.31 -10.55
N ALA A 280 -14.69 -13.40 -11.30
CA ALA A 280 -14.89 -11.96 -11.20
C ALA A 280 -14.56 -11.35 -9.81
N LYS A 281 -13.63 -11.96 -9.06
CA LYS A 281 -13.14 -11.50 -7.76
C LYS A 281 -11.87 -10.66 -7.87
N TYR A 282 -11.90 -9.64 -8.73
CA TYR A 282 -10.70 -8.83 -9.00
C TYR A 282 -10.19 -8.03 -7.79
N LEU A 283 -11.08 -7.68 -6.85
CA LEU A 283 -10.71 -7.01 -5.59
C LEU A 283 -9.86 -7.91 -4.66
N GLU A 284 -9.80 -9.21 -4.93
CA GLU A 284 -8.95 -10.17 -4.18
C GLU A 284 -7.58 -10.38 -4.86
N LEU A 285 -7.30 -9.72 -5.99
CA LEU A 285 -5.98 -9.74 -6.62
C LEU A 285 -4.98 -8.93 -5.80
N GLU A 286 -3.81 -9.51 -5.62
CA GLU A 286 -2.69 -8.87 -4.95
C GLU A 286 -1.55 -8.70 -5.95
N VAL A 287 -1.13 -7.45 -6.19
CA VAL A 287 -0.01 -7.11 -7.07
C VAL A 287 1.33 -7.20 -6.34
N TRP A 288 1.34 -7.03 -5.02
CA TRP A 288 2.57 -7.03 -4.21
C TRP A 288 3.34 -8.34 -4.29
N THR A 289 2.65 -9.47 -4.46
CA THR A 289 3.27 -10.80 -4.59
C THR A 289 4.10 -10.96 -5.87
N ILE A 290 3.84 -10.12 -6.87
CA ILE A 290 4.52 -10.09 -8.16
C ILE A 290 5.57 -8.96 -8.18
N VAL A 291 5.16 -7.74 -7.84
CA VAL A 291 6.03 -6.55 -7.89
C VAL A 291 7.19 -6.64 -6.89
N GLU A 292 6.92 -7.19 -5.71
CA GLU A 292 7.91 -7.36 -4.64
C GLU A 292 8.11 -8.84 -4.28
N GLY A 293 7.83 -9.70 -5.27
CA GLY A 293 7.93 -11.15 -5.16
C GLY A 293 9.38 -11.67 -5.15
N TYR A 294 9.53 -12.99 -5.24
CA TYR A 294 10.84 -13.63 -5.07
C TYR A 294 11.81 -13.28 -6.20
N GLN A 295 11.29 -13.17 -7.44
CA GLN A 295 12.08 -12.76 -8.58
C GLN A 295 12.60 -11.33 -8.41
N TYR A 296 11.76 -10.41 -7.92
CA TYR A 296 12.19 -9.04 -7.59
C TYR A 296 13.32 -9.04 -6.55
N ILE A 297 13.18 -9.79 -5.45
CA ILE A 297 14.23 -9.87 -4.42
C ILE A 297 15.54 -10.41 -5.01
N ASN A 298 15.46 -11.43 -5.88
CA ASN A 298 16.63 -11.98 -6.55
C ASN A 298 17.37 -10.93 -7.39
N ASP A 299 16.64 -10.10 -8.11
CA ASP A 299 17.23 -9.06 -8.96
C ASP A 299 17.75 -7.89 -8.13
N LEU A 300 17.03 -7.52 -7.08
CA LEU A 300 17.42 -6.47 -6.13
C LEU A 300 18.73 -6.82 -5.42
N VAL A 301 18.88 -8.04 -4.90
CA VAL A 301 20.10 -8.46 -4.20
C VAL A 301 21.33 -8.36 -5.12
N LYS A 302 21.20 -8.78 -6.39
CA LYS A 302 22.26 -8.62 -7.41
C LYS A 302 22.56 -7.15 -7.70
N LYS A 303 21.54 -6.28 -7.70
CA LYS A 303 21.72 -4.84 -7.88
C LYS A 303 22.49 -4.23 -6.70
N LEU A 304 22.16 -4.62 -5.48
CA LEU A 304 22.85 -4.19 -4.26
C LEU A 304 24.30 -4.66 -4.25
N GLU A 305 24.58 -5.92 -4.61
CA GLU A 305 25.95 -6.46 -4.72
C GLU A 305 26.83 -5.60 -5.63
N LYS A 306 26.33 -5.26 -6.82
CA LYS A 306 27.06 -4.42 -7.79
C LYS A 306 27.45 -3.05 -7.23
N LYS A 307 26.63 -2.47 -6.34
CA LYS A 307 26.86 -1.12 -5.78
C LYS A 307 27.61 -1.17 -4.45
N PHE A 308 27.35 -2.17 -3.62
CA PHE A 308 27.71 -2.22 -2.19
C PHE A 308 28.47 -3.50 -1.83
N SER A 309 29.30 -3.99 -2.74
CA SER A 309 30.17 -5.16 -2.53
C SER A 309 30.87 -5.12 -1.15
N GLY A 310 30.87 -6.27 -0.46
CA GLY A 310 31.42 -6.43 0.89
C GLY A 310 30.54 -5.93 2.06
N LYS A 311 29.44 -5.20 1.78
CA LYS A 311 28.53 -4.73 2.86
C LYS A 311 27.69 -5.87 3.45
N ALA A 312 27.38 -5.73 4.73
CA ALA A 312 26.45 -6.60 5.42
C ALA A 312 25.00 -6.20 5.11
N VAL A 313 24.17 -7.19 4.81
CA VAL A 313 22.74 -7.05 4.56
C VAL A 313 22.00 -7.81 5.65
N ILE A 314 21.19 -7.11 6.44
CA ILE A 314 20.23 -7.70 7.37
C ILE A 314 18.97 -8.03 6.58
N VAL A 315 18.72 -9.32 6.37
CA VAL A 315 17.49 -9.79 5.75
C VAL A 315 16.42 -9.89 6.84
N LEU A 316 15.32 -9.14 6.66
CA LEU A 316 14.21 -9.08 7.59
C LEU A 316 12.94 -9.60 6.95
N SER A 317 12.32 -10.59 7.57
CA SER A 317 11.03 -11.14 7.15
C SER A 317 9.91 -10.77 8.13
N ASP A 318 8.68 -10.68 7.59
CA ASP A 318 7.43 -10.54 8.36
C ASP A 318 7.08 -11.82 9.15
N THR A 319 7.63 -12.96 8.71
CA THR A 319 7.48 -14.28 9.33
C THR A 319 8.84 -14.93 9.61
N LYS A 320 8.84 -16.06 10.32
CA LYS A 320 10.08 -16.81 10.60
C LYS A 320 10.67 -17.35 9.30
N MET A 321 11.99 -17.21 9.13
CA MET A 321 12.70 -17.68 7.94
C MET A 321 13.37 -19.04 8.18
N PRO A 322 13.32 -19.97 7.21
CA PRO A 322 14.14 -21.19 7.23
C PRO A 322 15.63 -20.87 7.38
N LYS A 323 16.42 -21.82 7.90
CA LYS A 323 17.88 -21.70 7.97
C LYS A 323 18.46 -21.66 6.56
N LEU A 324 19.10 -20.55 6.18
CA LEU A 324 19.66 -20.36 4.84
C LEU A 324 20.76 -21.39 4.54
N ARG A 325 21.58 -21.75 5.54
CA ARG A 325 22.68 -22.72 5.41
C ARG A 325 22.20 -24.13 5.09
N GLU A 326 20.99 -24.47 5.52
CA GLU A 326 20.37 -25.78 5.33
C GLU A 326 19.52 -25.82 4.05
N CYS A 327 19.18 -24.64 3.50
CA CYS A 327 18.30 -24.46 2.36
C CYS A 327 19.07 -24.31 1.03
N LYS A 328 19.68 -25.39 0.53
CA LYS A 328 20.33 -25.35 -0.81
C LYS A 328 19.35 -25.25 -1.99
N SER A 329 18.07 -25.60 -1.79
CA SER A 329 17.04 -25.58 -2.84
C SER A 329 15.62 -25.33 -2.29
N CYS A 330 15.49 -24.50 -1.26
CA CYS A 330 14.18 -24.22 -0.68
C CYS A 330 13.41 -23.26 -1.57
N GLU A 331 12.33 -23.73 -2.20
CA GLU A 331 11.35 -22.88 -2.91
C GLU A 331 10.74 -21.79 -2.00
N GLU A 332 10.92 -21.92 -0.69
CA GLU A 332 10.41 -21.04 0.35
C GLU A 332 11.15 -19.72 0.50
N ILE A 333 12.33 -19.57 -0.08
CA ILE A 333 13.12 -18.33 0.00
C ILE A 333 13.63 -17.92 -1.39
N PRO A 334 13.83 -16.62 -1.65
CA PRO A 334 14.52 -16.16 -2.86
C PRO A 334 15.91 -16.81 -2.99
N SER A 335 16.19 -17.42 -4.14
CA SER A 335 17.41 -18.22 -4.37
C SER A 335 18.69 -17.42 -4.17
N SER A 336 18.68 -16.14 -4.55
CA SER A 336 19.83 -15.24 -4.38
C SER A 336 20.34 -15.20 -2.93
N LEU A 337 19.46 -15.30 -1.93
CA LEU A 337 19.85 -15.16 -0.53
C LEU A 337 20.75 -16.30 -0.02
N THR A 338 20.78 -17.44 -0.70
CA THR A 338 21.62 -18.59 -0.31
C THR A 338 22.95 -18.64 -1.04
N GLU A 339 23.17 -17.72 -1.97
CA GLU A 339 24.41 -17.61 -2.75
C GLU A 339 25.50 -16.85 -1.98
N TYR A 340 25.19 -16.13 -0.91
CA TYR A 340 26.13 -15.25 -0.20
C TYR A 340 26.76 -15.91 1.04
N GLU A 341 27.83 -15.29 1.55
CA GLU A 341 28.37 -15.67 2.85
C GLU A 341 27.35 -15.33 3.93
N ILE A 342 26.92 -16.34 4.69
CA ILE A 342 25.94 -16.19 5.76
C ILE A 342 26.69 -15.96 7.08
N GLU A 343 26.73 -14.72 7.55
CA GLU A 343 27.37 -14.35 8.83
C GLU A 343 26.50 -14.76 10.03
N SER A 344 25.18 -14.67 9.89
CA SER A 344 24.20 -15.05 10.91
C SER A 344 22.95 -15.65 10.27
N ASP A 345 22.42 -16.71 10.88
CA ASP A 345 21.33 -17.53 10.33
C ASP A 345 20.24 -17.77 11.39
N GLU A 346 19.77 -16.72 12.05
CA GLU A 346 18.76 -16.81 13.12
C GLU A 346 17.33 -16.96 12.58
N ASP A 347 16.38 -17.43 13.39
CA ASP A 347 15.00 -17.62 12.93
C ASP A 347 14.31 -16.28 12.60
N GLU A 348 14.67 -15.23 13.33
CA GLU A 348 14.06 -13.91 13.25
C GLU A 348 14.68 -12.97 12.20
N TYR A 349 15.92 -13.22 11.79
CA TYR A 349 16.69 -12.42 10.83
C TYR A 349 17.87 -13.21 10.27
N LYS A 350 18.39 -12.77 9.13
CA LYS A 350 19.63 -13.29 8.54
C LYS A 350 20.61 -12.15 8.33
N ILE A 351 21.91 -12.43 8.40
CA ILE A 351 22.94 -11.51 7.95
C ILE A 351 23.73 -12.20 6.85
N ILE A 352 23.71 -11.60 5.66
CA ILE A 352 24.51 -12.03 4.52
C ILE A 352 25.53 -10.94 4.17
N ARG A 353 26.69 -11.34 3.67
CA ARG A 353 27.68 -10.41 3.12
C ARG A 353 27.67 -10.46 1.60
N LEU A 354 27.47 -9.29 0.98
CA LEU A 354 27.55 -9.13 -0.47
C LEU A 354 28.99 -9.41 -0.93
N ARG A 355 29.15 -10.08 -2.08
CA ARG A 355 30.45 -10.49 -2.60
C ARG A 355 31.23 -9.35 -3.23
#